data_AF-A0A5C5S4G0-F1
#
_entry.id   AF-A0A5C5S4G0-F1
#
_cell.length_a   1.000
_cell.length_b   1.000
_cell.length_c   1.000
_cell.angle_alpha   90.00
_cell.angle_beta   90.00
_cell.angle_gamma   90.00
#
_symmetry.space_group_name_H-M   'P 1'
#
loop_
_entity.id
_entity.type
_entity.pdbx_description
1 polymer ?
#
loop_
_entity_poly.entity_id
_entity_poly.type
_entity_poly.pdbx_seq_one_letter_code
_entity_poly.pdbx_strand_id
1 'polypeptide(L)'
;MARSRSVSGRRLVGSTRSMSCTVDRLAIRPPMVSPANTPLNPCVREPSVDHMPPVHRAVASLQLSGDTLDPLIITRILGTPPTQSYGRGDLVPAGHGTRTAQFGLWSLGAEDTEPADIDTQVAQLLSGLPADLGVWRELSDRYALRLFCGWFLQGGNEGVVLSATTLGALAERGISLDLDIYSAPHRFNDPV
;
A
#
# COMPACT_ATOMS: atom_id res chain seq x y z
N MET A 1 -59.48 -28.95 -4.24
CA MET A 1 -59.17 -30.27 -4.82
C MET A 1 -57.66 -30.30 -5.08
N ALA A 2 -56.81 -31.25 -4.67
CA ALA A 2 -56.87 -32.36 -3.73
C ALA A 2 -55.41 -32.75 -3.35
N ARG A 3 -55.15 -32.93 -2.04
CA ARG A 3 -54.39 -33.97 -1.31
C ARG A 3 -52.97 -34.41 -1.81
N SER A 4 -51.90 -34.31 -0.96
CA SER A 4 -51.43 -35.29 0.06
C SER A 4 -50.46 -36.35 -0.53
N ARG A 5 -49.32 -36.82 0.04
CA ARG A 5 -48.97 -37.25 1.42
C ARG A 5 -47.45 -37.35 1.64
N SER A 6 -47.06 -37.33 2.92
CA SER A 6 -45.77 -37.76 3.46
C SER A 6 -45.64 -39.28 3.51
N VAL A 7 -44.40 -39.81 3.63
CA VAL A 7 -44.11 -41.06 4.36
C VAL A 7 -42.74 -40.98 5.03
N SER A 8 -42.75 -41.28 6.33
CA SER A 8 -41.62 -41.57 7.22
C SER A 8 -41.69 -43.07 7.58
N GLY A 9 -40.55 -43.73 7.77
CA GLY A 9 -40.46 -45.09 8.32
C GLY A 9 -39.01 -45.59 8.33
N ARG A 10 -38.31 -45.55 9.47
CA ARG A 10 -38.23 -46.55 10.57
C ARG A 10 -37.24 -47.71 10.33
N ARG A 11 -36.14 -47.57 11.08
CA ARG A 11 -35.23 -48.53 11.75
C ARG A 11 -35.72 -50.00 11.83
N LEU A 12 -34.80 -50.93 11.60
CA LEU A 12 -34.86 -52.31 12.09
C LEU A 12 -33.50 -52.74 12.68
N VAL A 13 -33.58 -53.31 13.88
CA VAL A 13 -32.53 -54.00 14.63
C VAL A 13 -32.64 -55.49 14.32
N GLY A 14 -31.52 -56.18 14.17
CA GLY A 14 -31.46 -57.65 14.06
C GLY A 14 -30.11 -58.18 14.50
N SER A 15 -30.11 -58.81 15.67
CA SER A 15 -29.02 -59.54 16.33
C SER A 15 -29.07 -61.01 15.94
N THR A 16 -27.94 -61.69 15.67
CA THR A 16 -27.56 -62.97 16.33
C THR A 16 -26.14 -63.47 16.00
N ARG A 17 -25.51 -64.02 17.05
CA ARG A 17 -24.35 -64.93 17.22
C ARG A 17 -24.20 -66.01 16.11
N SER A 18 -23.12 -66.78 15.89
CA SER A 18 -21.77 -67.02 16.44
C SER A 18 -21.18 -68.15 15.56
N MET A 19 -19.88 -68.17 15.24
CA MET A 19 -19.01 -69.33 15.48
C MET A 19 -17.56 -69.11 15.03
N SER A 20 -16.69 -69.65 15.86
CA SER A 20 -15.23 -69.63 15.84
C SER A 20 -14.62 -70.43 14.68
N CYS A 21 -13.48 -69.95 14.16
CA CYS A 21 -12.40 -70.84 13.76
C CYS A 21 -11.06 -70.10 13.89
N THR A 22 -10.31 -70.46 14.93
CA THR A 22 -8.95 -69.99 15.21
C THR A 22 -7.97 -70.75 14.34
N VAL A 23 -7.12 -70.05 13.58
CA VAL A 23 -5.82 -70.60 13.13
C VAL A 23 -4.76 -69.52 13.32
N ASP A 24 -3.78 -69.86 14.13
CA ASP A 24 -2.57 -69.12 14.46
C ASP A 24 -1.86 -68.54 13.23
N ARG A 25 -1.51 -67.26 13.30
CA ARG A 25 -0.45 -66.70 12.47
C ARG A 25 0.44 -65.81 13.33
N LEU A 26 1.71 -66.23 13.41
CA LEU A 26 2.81 -65.61 14.15
C LEU A 26 2.70 -64.08 14.24
N ALA A 27 2.72 -63.57 15.47
CA ALA A 27 2.84 -62.16 15.77
C ALA A 27 4.20 -61.61 15.28
N ILE A 28 4.19 -60.88 14.17
CA ILE A 28 5.30 -60.02 13.78
C ILE A 28 5.23 -58.77 14.66
N ARG A 29 6.22 -58.59 15.53
CA ARG A 29 6.36 -57.38 16.34
C ARG A 29 6.54 -56.15 15.43
N PRO A 30 5.81 -55.04 15.64
CA PRO A 30 6.13 -53.79 14.95
C PRO A 30 7.48 -53.25 15.43
N PRO A 31 8.23 -52.53 14.59
CA PRO A 31 9.50 -51.93 15.01
C PRO A 31 9.26 -50.88 16.11
N MET A 32 10.13 -50.87 17.11
CA MET A 32 10.19 -49.84 18.13
C MET A 32 10.40 -48.47 17.48
N VAL A 33 9.42 -47.58 17.61
CA VAL A 33 9.60 -46.15 17.36
C VAL A 33 10.37 -45.56 18.53
N SER A 34 11.57 -45.04 18.25
CA SER A 34 12.39 -44.33 19.23
C SER A 34 11.75 -42.97 19.57
N PRO A 35 11.67 -42.53 20.85
CA PRO A 35 11.11 -41.24 21.17
C PRO A 35 12.21 -40.18 21.06
N ALA A 36 12.37 -39.62 19.87
CA ALA A 36 13.19 -38.43 19.66
C ALA A 36 12.51 -37.48 18.66
N ASN A 37 11.26 -37.12 18.94
CA ASN A 37 10.63 -35.95 18.33
C ASN A 37 10.54 -34.85 19.39
N THR A 38 11.68 -34.20 19.64
CA THR A 38 11.64 -32.81 20.09
C THR A 38 11.03 -32.00 18.94
N PRO A 39 9.95 -31.24 19.13
CA PRO A 39 9.53 -30.33 18.08
C PRO A 39 10.67 -29.34 17.85
N LEU A 40 11.30 -29.42 16.68
CA LEU A 40 12.11 -28.33 16.16
C LEU A 40 11.15 -27.14 16.08
N ASN A 41 11.23 -26.30 17.09
CA ASN A 41 10.64 -24.97 17.07
C ASN A 41 11.11 -24.35 15.74
N PRO A 42 10.24 -24.05 14.75
CA PRO A 42 10.68 -23.30 13.61
C PRO A 42 10.92 -21.91 14.17
N CYS A 43 12.13 -21.68 14.65
CA CYS A 43 12.66 -20.37 14.92
C CYS A 43 12.86 -19.75 13.54
N VAL A 44 11.75 -19.41 12.88
CA VAL A 44 11.71 -18.30 11.95
C VAL A 44 11.95 -17.10 12.86
N ARG A 45 13.22 -16.85 13.18
CA ARG A 45 13.61 -15.49 13.49
C ARG A 45 13.26 -14.77 12.20
N GLU A 46 12.26 -13.90 12.25
CA GLU A 46 12.20 -12.84 11.25
C GLU A 46 13.62 -12.28 11.15
N PRO A 47 14.19 -12.15 9.94
CA PRO A 47 15.52 -11.58 9.83
C PRO A 47 15.47 -10.27 10.60
N SER A 48 16.36 -10.13 11.59
CA SER A 48 16.57 -8.86 12.26
C SER A 48 17.06 -7.92 11.17
N VAL A 49 16.12 -7.22 10.54
CA VAL A 49 16.42 -6.08 9.70
C VAL A 49 17.07 -5.13 10.69
N ASP A 50 18.41 -4.98 10.62
CA ASP A 50 19.06 -3.81 11.19
C ASP A 50 18.24 -2.65 10.66
N HIS A 51 17.42 -2.05 11.55
CA HIS A 51 16.43 -1.08 11.14
C HIS A 51 17.23 0.11 10.68
N MET A 52 17.40 0.20 9.37
CA MET A 52 18.02 1.34 8.72
C MET A 52 17.30 2.56 9.29
N PRO A 53 18.02 3.56 9.85
CA PRO A 53 17.38 4.72 10.44
C PRO A 53 16.30 5.27 9.50
N PRO A 54 15.12 5.63 10.00
CA PRO A 54 14.08 6.13 9.10
C PRO A 54 14.55 7.43 8.47
N VAL A 55 14.14 7.69 7.22
CA VAL A 55 14.30 9.01 6.62
C VAL A 55 13.77 10.06 7.60
N HIS A 56 14.58 11.06 7.91
CA HIS A 56 14.28 11.99 9.00
C HIS A 56 12.96 12.74 8.78
N ARG A 57 12.71 13.30 7.59
CA ARG A 57 11.45 14.01 7.31
C ARG A 57 10.99 13.78 5.87
N ALA A 58 9.67 13.71 5.68
CA ALA A 58 9.06 13.68 4.36
C ALA A 58 7.98 14.75 4.17
N VAL A 59 7.95 15.30 2.96
CA VAL A 59 6.87 16.15 2.45
C VAL A 59 6.29 15.49 1.21
N ALA A 60 4.97 15.55 1.03
CA ALA A 60 4.32 14.99 -0.15
C ALA A 60 3.24 15.92 -0.68
N SER A 61 3.09 15.94 -2.01
CA SER A 61 1.98 16.63 -2.67
C SER A 61 1.52 15.89 -3.91
N LEU A 62 0.19 15.79 -4.06
CA LEU A 62 -0.42 15.38 -5.31
C LEU A 62 -0.45 16.58 -6.27
N GLN A 63 0.07 16.39 -7.47
CA GLN A 63 0.20 17.45 -8.46
C GLN A 63 -0.37 17.01 -9.80
N LEU A 64 -1.17 17.91 -10.38
CA LEU A 64 -1.65 17.84 -11.75
C LEU A 64 -1.03 19.02 -12.49
N SER A 65 -0.45 18.76 -13.66
CA SER A 65 0.16 19.80 -14.48
C SER A 65 -0.16 19.64 -15.95
N GLY A 66 -0.27 20.76 -16.66
CA GLY A 66 -0.47 20.76 -18.10
C GLY A 66 -0.69 22.15 -18.67
N ASP A 67 -0.53 22.26 -19.98
CA ASP A 67 -0.53 23.54 -20.69
C ASP A 67 -1.88 24.24 -20.67
N THR A 68 -2.95 23.46 -20.68
CA THR A 68 -4.35 23.91 -20.71
C THR A 68 -5.05 23.70 -19.37
N LEU A 69 -4.29 23.41 -18.30
CA LEU A 69 -4.86 23.16 -16.98
C LEU A 69 -5.51 24.44 -16.44
N ASP A 70 -6.79 24.35 -16.15
CA ASP A 70 -7.56 25.37 -15.43
C ASP A 70 -7.76 24.93 -13.96
N PRO A 71 -7.14 25.61 -12.98
CA PRO A 71 -7.25 25.26 -11.57
C PRO A 71 -8.68 25.16 -11.03
N LEU A 72 -9.60 26.00 -11.52
CA LEU A 72 -10.98 26.02 -11.05
C LEU A 72 -11.75 24.80 -11.54
N ILE A 73 -11.48 24.36 -12.78
CA ILE A 73 -12.05 23.13 -13.34
C ILE A 73 -11.52 21.92 -12.57
N ILE A 74 -10.21 21.82 -12.34
CA ILE A 74 -9.61 20.71 -11.58
C ILE A 74 -10.19 20.65 -10.16
N THR A 75 -10.30 21.80 -9.49
CA THR A 75 -10.90 21.88 -8.15
C THR A 75 -12.34 21.38 -8.12
N ARG A 76 -13.14 21.71 -9.14
CA ARG A 76 -14.53 21.24 -9.24
C ARG A 76 -14.61 19.72 -9.46
N ILE A 77 -13.72 19.16 -10.28
CA ILE A 77 -13.65 17.72 -10.56
C ILE A 77 -13.23 16.95 -9.30
N LEU A 78 -12.20 17.43 -8.61
CA LEU A 78 -11.62 16.76 -7.45
C LEU A 78 -12.37 17.03 -6.14
N GLY A 79 -13.26 18.03 -6.12
CA GLY A 79 -14.13 18.34 -4.96
C GLY A 79 -13.40 18.95 -3.76
N THR A 80 -12.09 19.16 -3.86
CA THR A 80 -11.22 19.69 -2.79
C THR A 80 -10.41 20.86 -3.33
N PRO A 81 -10.24 21.97 -2.59
CA PRO A 81 -9.38 23.07 -3.02
C PRO A 81 -7.89 22.69 -2.94
N PRO A 82 -7.04 23.20 -3.86
CA PRO A 82 -5.61 22.96 -3.81
C PRO A 82 -4.95 23.77 -2.69
N THR A 83 -3.77 23.31 -2.25
CA THR A 83 -2.85 24.11 -1.43
C THR A 83 -2.17 25.20 -2.27
N GLN A 84 -1.86 24.88 -3.53
CA GLN A 84 -1.29 25.81 -4.50
C GLN A 84 -1.85 25.53 -5.89
N SER A 85 -2.21 26.57 -6.63
CA SER A 85 -2.55 26.43 -8.05
C SER A 85 -2.31 27.71 -8.84
N TYR A 86 -2.14 27.54 -10.14
CA TYR A 86 -2.03 28.64 -11.11
C TYR A 86 -2.31 28.13 -12.52
N GLY A 87 -2.83 29.00 -13.38
CA GLY A 87 -2.92 28.77 -14.81
C GLY A 87 -1.63 29.17 -15.54
N ARG A 88 -1.49 28.70 -16.78
CA ARG A 88 -0.44 29.19 -17.69
C ARG A 88 -0.61 30.69 -17.93
N GLY A 89 0.48 31.45 -17.83
CA GLY A 89 0.47 32.90 -18.03
C GLY A 89 0.31 33.71 -16.74
N ASP A 90 -0.09 33.08 -15.64
CA ASP A 90 -0.21 33.76 -14.35
C ASP A 90 1.16 34.21 -13.82
N LEU A 91 1.20 35.34 -13.11
CA LEU A 91 2.38 35.76 -12.36
C LEU A 91 2.42 35.04 -11.02
N VAL A 92 3.41 34.17 -10.84
CA VAL A 92 3.57 33.37 -9.62
C VAL A 92 4.85 33.75 -8.87
N PRO A 93 4.86 33.69 -7.53
CA PRO A 93 6.07 33.95 -6.75
C PRO A 93 7.22 33.00 -7.14
N ALA A 94 8.43 33.53 -7.23
CA ALA A 94 9.64 32.74 -7.45
C ALA A 94 10.82 33.38 -6.70
N GLY A 95 11.34 32.68 -5.68
CA GLY A 95 12.54 33.06 -4.91
C GLY A 95 12.65 34.56 -4.60
N HIS A 96 13.31 35.30 -5.49
CA HIS A 96 13.30 36.76 -5.53
C HIS A 96 12.46 37.28 -6.71
N GLY A 97 11.19 37.60 -6.45
CA GLY A 97 10.29 38.24 -7.43
C GLY A 97 9.16 37.34 -7.93
N THR A 98 8.73 37.59 -9.16
CA THR A 98 7.66 36.83 -9.84
C THR A 98 8.16 36.25 -11.15
N ARG A 99 7.58 35.12 -11.55
CA ARG A 99 7.76 34.54 -12.88
C ARG A 99 6.40 34.36 -13.54
N THR A 100 6.36 34.41 -14.87
CA THR A 100 5.20 33.97 -15.63
C THR A 100 5.15 32.44 -15.66
N ALA A 101 4.05 31.85 -15.22
CA ALA A 101 3.82 30.42 -15.23
C ALA A 101 3.85 29.87 -16.66
N GLN A 102 4.79 28.94 -16.90
CA GLN A 102 5.00 28.32 -18.21
C GLN A 102 4.10 27.11 -18.44
N PHE A 103 3.20 26.78 -17.53
CA PHE A 103 2.19 25.72 -17.60
C PHE A 103 1.21 25.94 -16.42
N GLY A 104 0.06 25.27 -16.44
CA GLY A 104 -0.88 25.29 -15.31
C GLY A 104 -0.55 24.19 -14.29
N LEU A 105 -0.66 24.51 -13.00
CA LEU A 105 -0.46 23.60 -11.89
C LEU A 105 -1.68 23.60 -10.98
N TRP A 106 -2.07 22.41 -10.52
CA TRP A 106 -2.92 22.22 -9.35
C TRP A 106 -2.19 21.27 -8.40
N SER A 107 -2.01 21.69 -7.14
CA SER A 107 -1.22 20.95 -6.15
C SER A 107 -1.91 20.92 -4.79
N LEU A 108 -2.04 19.72 -4.22
CA LEU A 108 -2.54 19.47 -2.88
C LEU A 108 -1.42 18.86 -2.03
N GLY A 109 -1.01 19.56 -0.96
CA GLY A 109 0.00 19.11 -0.02
C GLY A 109 -0.59 18.32 1.15
N ALA A 110 0.15 17.30 1.61
CA ALA A 110 -0.11 16.62 2.87
C ALA A 110 0.53 17.38 4.03
N GLU A 111 0.22 17.00 5.27
CA GLU A 111 1.01 17.42 6.42
C GLU A 111 2.39 16.74 6.39
N ASP A 112 3.43 17.47 6.77
CA ASP A 112 4.79 16.94 6.88
C ASP A 112 4.86 15.83 7.92
N THR A 113 5.73 14.86 7.70
CA THR A 113 5.95 13.73 8.64
C THR A 113 7.41 13.69 9.08
N GLU A 114 7.62 13.52 10.38
CA GLU A 114 8.92 13.36 11.04
C GLU A 114 8.77 12.33 12.17
N PRO A 115 9.27 11.08 12.03
CA PRO A 115 10.00 10.55 10.87
C PRO A 115 9.14 10.49 9.59
N ALA A 116 9.80 10.34 8.43
CA ALA A 116 9.12 10.22 7.14
C ALA A 116 8.10 9.07 7.11
N ASP A 117 6.88 9.38 6.69
CA ASP A 117 5.80 8.42 6.48
C ASP A 117 4.98 8.79 5.23
N ILE A 118 5.40 8.27 4.07
CA ILE A 118 4.72 8.50 2.79
C ILE A 118 3.38 7.77 2.72
N ASP A 119 3.24 6.61 3.36
CA ASP A 119 1.99 5.85 3.31
C ASP A 119 0.85 6.64 3.97
N THR A 120 1.10 7.24 5.13
CA THR A 120 0.13 8.10 5.82
C THR A 120 -0.17 9.37 5.01
N GLN A 121 0.85 10.00 4.41
CA GLN A 121 0.64 11.19 3.57
C GLN A 121 -0.20 10.90 2.32
N VAL A 122 0.03 9.76 1.66
CA VAL A 122 -0.80 9.36 0.51
C VAL A 122 -2.23 9.04 0.94
N ALA A 123 -2.41 8.33 2.06
CA ALA A 123 -3.74 8.07 2.60
C ALA A 123 -4.49 9.38 2.90
N GLN A 124 -3.83 10.36 3.52
CA GLN A 124 -4.38 11.70 3.77
C GLN A 124 -4.80 12.38 2.45
N LEU A 125 -3.89 12.46 1.48
CA LEU A 125 -4.15 13.12 0.20
C LEU A 125 -5.33 12.48 -0.56
N LEU A 126 -5.40 11.15 -0.59
CA LEU A 126 -6.43 10.45 -1.35
C LEU A 126 -7.79 10.39 -0.63
N SER A 127 -7.83 10.55 0.70
CA SER A 127 -9.07 10.44 1.50
C SER A 127 -10.15 11.47 1.12
N GLY A 128 -9.74 12.66 0.67
CA GLY A 128 -10.64 13.75 0.27
C GLY A 128 -10.91 13.82 -1.23
N LEU A 129 -10.47 12.83 -2.02
CA LEU A 129 -10.53 12.86 -3.48
C LEU A 129 -11.47 11.77 -4.03
N PRO A 130 -11.96 11.90 -5.27
CA PRO A 130 -12.87 10.92 -5.84
C PRO A 130 -12.28 9.51 -5.83
N ALA A 131 -13.07 8.53 -5.41
CA ALA A 131 -12.68 7.12 -5.50
C ALA A 131 -12.90 6.52 -6.91
N ASP A 132 -13.69 7.19 -7.75
CA ASP A 132 -14.01 6.73 -9.10
C ASP A 132 -12.80 6.82 -10.02
N LEU A 133 -12.26 5.66 -10.41
CA LEU A 133 -11.12 5.55 -11.33
C LEU A 133 -11.41 6.08 -12.75
N GLY A 134 -12.69 6.24 -13.13
CA GLY A 134 -13.07 6.90 -14.38
C GLY A 134 -12.63 8.35 -14.42
N VAL A 135 -12.81 9.08 -13.30
CA VAL A 135 -12.35 10.46 -13.14
C VAL A 135 -10.84 10.55 -13.27
N TRP A 136 -10.11 9.65 -12.63
CA TRP A 136 -8.64 9.64 -12.67
C TRP A 136 -8.10 9.32 -14.06
N ARG A 137 -8.71 8.37 -14.78
CA ARG A 137 -8.34 8.06 -16.17
C ARG A 137 -8.52 9.28 -17.07
N GLU A 138 -9.65 9.97 -16.94
CA GLU A 138 -9.92 11.20 -17.68
C GLU A 138 -8.93 12.33 -17.40
N LEU A 139 -8.41 12.41 -16.17
CA LEU A 139 -7.41 13.37 -15.77
C LEU A 139 -6.01 12.96 -16.27
N SER A 140 -5.62 11.70 -16.12
CA SER A 140 -4.33 11.18 -16.58
C SER A 140 -4.17 11.20 -18.10
N ASP A 141 -5.26 11.09 -18.84
CA ASP A 141 -5.24 11.21 -20.32
C ASP A 141 -4.96 12.65 -20.79
N ARG A 142 -5.24 13.65 -19.94
CA ARG A 142 -5.17 15.08 -20.30
C ARG A 142 -4.02 15.82 -19.63
N TYR A 143 -3.59 15.37 -18.46
CA TYR A 143 -2.64 16.07 -17.61
C TYR A 143 -1.57 15.10 -17.08
N ALA A 144 -0.40 15.63 -16.76
CA ALA A 144 0.62 14.89 -16.04
C ALA A 144 0.27 14.87 -14.55
N LEU A 145 0.04 13.66 -14.02
CA LEU A 145 -0.26 13.40 -12.62
C LEU A 145 0.99 12.84 -11.93
N ARG A 146 1.42 13.49 -10.85
CA ARG A 146 2.50 12.99 -10.00
C ARG A 146 2.21 13.16 -8.52
N LEU A 147 2.70 12.23 -7.72
CA LEU A 147 2.96 12.42 -6.31
C LEU A 147 4.41 12.86 -6.17
N PHE A 148 4.62 14.15 -5.88
CA PHE A 148 5.94 14.65 -5.50
C PHE A 148 6.20 14.30 -4.04
N CYS A 149 7.33 13.68 -3.75
CA CYS A 149 7.81 13.43 -2.40
C CYS A 149 9.24 13.98 -2.24
N GLY A 150 9.42 14.87 -1.26
CA GLY A 150 10.74 15.31 -0.83
C GLY A 150 11.14 14.59 0.45
N TRP A 151 12.25 13.86 0.41
CA TRP A 151 12.86 13.18 1.56
C TRP A 151 14.07 13.94 2.04
N PHE A 152 14.07 14.32 3.31
CA PHE A 152 15.13 15.07 3.94
C PHE A 152 15.86 14.14 4.90
N LEU A 153 17.08 13.78 4.54
CA LEU A 153 17.95 12.91 5.31
C LEU A 153 18.67 13.71 6.40
N GLN A 154 18.83 13.14 7.60
CA GLN A 154 19.64 13.73 8.67
C GLN A 154 21.06 13.12 8.71
N GLY A 155 21.18 11.84 8.38
CA GLY A 155 22.44 11.08 8.38
C GLY A 155 22.62 10.21 7.13
N GLY A 156 23.66 9.39 7.18
CA GLY A 156 23.91 8.37 6.16
C GLY A 156 23.07 7.12 6.38
N ASN A 157 22.81 6.39 5.30
CA ASN A 157 22.12 5.10 5.34
C ASN A 157 20.75 5.16 6.04
N GLU A 158 19.92 6.17 5.72
CA GLU A 158 18.52 6.19 6.13
C GLU A 158 17.64 5.52 5.07
N GLY A 159 16.47 5.02 5.47
CA GLY A 159 15.56 4.28 4.60
C GLY A 159 14.09 4.56 4.86
N VAL A 160 13.28 4.32 3.84
CA VAL A 160 11.83 4.28 3.94
C VAL A 160 11.30 3.22 2.98
N VAL A 161 10.25 2.53 3.40
CA VAL A 161 9.54 1.55 2.59
C VAL A 161 8.18 2.14 2.26
N LEU A 162 7.80 2.14 0.98
CA LEU A 162 6.43 2.43 0.57
C LEU A 162 5.66 1.12 0.48
N SER A 163 4.46 1.08 1.05
CA SER A 163 3.62 -0.11 0.97
C SER A 163 3.19 -0.41 -0.48
N ALA A 164 3.01 -1.69 -0.79
CA ALA A 164 2.44 -2.12 -2.07
C ALA A 164 1.02 -1.54 -2.28
N THR A 165 0.25 -1.37 -1.20
CA THR A 165 -1.07 -0.74 -1.23
C THR A 165 -0.99 0.70 -1.71
N THR A 166 -0.08 1.50 -1.17
CA THR A 166 0.15 2.89 -1.60
C THR A 166 0.57 2.94 -3.07
N LEU A 167 1.56 2.14 -3.46
CA LEU A 167 2.02 2.08 -4.84
C LEU A 167 0.90 1.66 -5.81
N GLY A 168 0.07 0.69 -5.41
CA GLY A 168 -1.11 0.26 -6.16
C GLY A 168 -2.15 1.38 -6.30
N ALA A 169 -2.46 2.09 -5.21
CA ALA A 169 -3.43 3.19 -5.22
C ALA A 169 -3.00 4.35 -6.13
N LEU A 170 -1.69 4.63 -6.21
CA LEU A 170 -1.14 5.61 -7.15
C LEU A 170 -1.23 5.10 -8.59
N ALA A 171 -0.82 3.85 -8.84
CA ALA A 171 -0.82 3.24 -10.16
C ALA A 171 -2.23 3.15 -10.77
N GLU A 172 -3.24 2.75 -9.98
CA GLU A 172 -4.64 2.68 -10.43
C GLU A 172 -5.20 4.03 -10.89
N ARG A 173 -4.64 5.13 -10.37
CA ARG A 173 -5.03 6.52 -10.69
C ARG A 173 -4.15 7.16 -11.76
N GLY A 174 -3.18 6.42 -12.31
CA GLY A 174 -2.22 6.96 -13.28
C GLY A 174 -1.29 8.02 -12.68
N ILE A 175 -1.06 7.99 -11.36
CA ILE A 175 -0.20 8.94 -10.66
C ILE A 175 1.21 8.37 -10.62
N SER A 176 2.17 9.10 -11.22
CA SER A 176 3.59 8.74 -11.13
C SER A 176 4.17 9.12 -9.77
N LEU A 177 5.08 8.31 -9.23
CA LEU A 177 5.86 8.70 -8.05
C LEU A 177 7.09 9.50 -8.50
N ASP A 178 7.28 10.68 -7.94
CA ASP A 178 8.41 11.57 -8.20
C ASP A 178 9.13 11.85 -6.87
N LEU A 179 10.39 11.40 -6.77
CA LEU A 179 11.16 11.38 -5.53
C LEU A 179 12.37 12.30 -5.63
N ASP A 180 12.42 13.29 -4.75
CA ASP A 180 13.62 14.06 -4.48
C ASP A 180 14.21 13.65 -3.13
N ILE A 181 15.48 13.24 -3.13
CA ILE A 181 16.19 12.85 -1.92
C ILE A 181 17.24 13.92 -1.61
N TYR A 182 17.01 14.64 -0.54
CA TYR A 182 17.85 15.73 -0.04
C TYR A 182 18.70 15.20 1.12
N SER A 183 20.01 15.08 0.89
CA SER A 183 20.97 14.97 1.99
C SER A 183 21.53 16.34 2.34
N ALA A 184 21.95 16.53 3.59
CA ALA A 184 22.92 17.60 3.87
C ALA A 184 24.13 17.44 2.91
N PRO A 185 24.80 18.54 2.51
CA PRO A 185 26.00 18.43 1.68
C PRO A 185 27.02 17.54 2.39
N HIS A 186 27.32 16.39 1.79
CA HIS A 186 28.27 15.43 2.33
C HIS A 186 29.63 16.13 2.49
N ARG A 187 30.10 16.31 3.73
CA ARG A 187 31.48 16.72 3.95
C ARG A 187 32.33 15.46 3.84
N PHE A 188 33.28 15.47 2.92
CA PHE A 188 34.19 14.35 2.62
C PHE A 188 34.93 13.76 3.84
N ASN A 189 34.90 14.43 5.00
CA ASN A 189 35.57 14.03 6.25
C ASN A 189 34.61 13.64 7.38
N ASP A 190 33.30 13.54 7.14
CA ASP A 190 32.39 13.03 8.16
C ASP A 190 32.59 11.51 8.31
N PRO A 191 32.77 10.99 9.53
CA PRO A 191 32.95 9.56 9.74
C PRO A 191 31.67 8.82 9.32
N VAL A 192 31.85 7.75 8.55
CA VAL A 192 30.81 6.77 8.17
C VAL A 192 30.44 5.93 9.38
#